data_AF-A0A1V1WAX7-F1
#
_entry.id   AF-A0A1V1WAX7-F1
#
_cell.length_a   1.000
_cell.length_b   1.000
_cell.length_c   1.000
_cell.angle_alpha   90.00
_cell.angle_beta   90.00
_cell.angle_gamma   90.00
#
_symmetry.space_group_name_H-M   'P 1'
#
loop_
_entity.id
_entity.type
_entity.pdbx_description
1 polymer ?
#
loop_
_entity_poly.entity_id
_entity_poly.type
_entity_poly.pdbx_seq_one_letter_code
_entity_poly.pdbx_strand_id
1 'polypeptide(L)'
;MTVSELVRTDGTTADVSLGQLHDTAGQVDEELLPCRVNNPELWFAESPADVEDAKALCLACPVQALCLDGALERREPWGVWGGQLFLQGVVIPRKRPRGRPRKNEAAA
;
A
#
# COMPACT_ATOMS: atom_id res chain seq x y z
N MET A 1 33.72 -29.97 12.20
CA MET A 1 33.86 -28.58 11.73
C MET A 1 32.47 -28.01 11.62
N THR A 2 31.96 -27.52 12.74
CA THR A 2 30.65 -26.86 12.87
C THR A 2 30.84 -25.42 12.42
N VAL A 3 30.25 -25.03 11.29
CA VAL A 3 30.20 -23.63 10.89
C VAL A 3 29.15 -22.95 11.75
N SER A 4 29.62 -22.24 12.77
CA SER A 4 28.85 -21.21 13.46
C SER A 4 28.55 -20.05 12.51
N GLU A 5 27.27 -19.66 12.51
CA GLU A 5 26.73 -18.31 12.43
C GLU A 5 27.34 -17.31 11.44
N LEU A 6 26.51 -16.92 10.47
CA LEU A 6 26.45 -15.54 9.98
C LEU A 6 24.99 -15.09 9.94
N VAL A 7 24.36 -14.99 11.11
CA VAL A 7 23.25 -14.05 11.26
C VAL A 7 23.89 -12.68 11.39
N ARG A 8 23.94 -11.96 10.27
CA ARG A 8 24.25 -10.53 10.26
C ARG A 8 23.03 -9.78 10.75
N THR A 9 23.00 -9.44 12.03
CA THR A 9 22.10 -8.41 12.58
C THR A 9 22.79 -7.06 12.45
N ASP A 10 22.64 -6.43 11.29
CA ASP A 10 22.97 -5.00 11.16
C ASP A 10 21.73 -4.19 11.57
N GLY A 11 21.72 -3.73 12.81
CA GLY A 11 20.70 -2.81 13.32
C GLY A 11 20.91 -1.39 12.79
N THR A 12 19.91 -0.84 12.11
CA THR A 12 19.65 0.61 12.02
C THR A 12 18.14 0.81 11.82
N THR A 13 17.46 1.18 12.91
CA THR A 13 16.07 1.71 13.00
C THR A 13 15.01 1.13 12.05
N ALA A 14 14.29 0.10 12.52
CA ALA A 14 12.91 -0.24 12.11
C ALA A 14 12.64 -0.33 10.58
N ASP A 15 13.44 -1.09 9.84
CA ASP A 15 13.10 -1.52 8.49
C ASP A 15 11.92 -2.51 8.59
N VAL A 16 10.75 -2.13 8.09
CA VAL A 16 9.67 -3.10 7.86
C VAL A 16 10.07 -3.89 6.64
N SER A 17 10.89 -4.90 6.89
CA SER A 17 11.37 -5.79 5.84
C SER A 17 10.17 -6.37 5.12
N LEU A 18 10.22 -6.37 3.79
CA LEU A 18 9.22 -7.03 2.93
C LEU A 18 8.94 -8.47 3.40
N GLY A 19 9.94 -9.15 3.98
CA GLY A 19 9.78 -10.46 4.62
C GLY A 19 8.76 -10.44 5.78
N GLN A 20 8.89 -9.50 6.72
CA GLN A 20 7.97 -9.36 7.86
C GLN A 20 6.52 -9.11 7.40
N LEU A 21 6.33 -8.28 6.36
CA LEU A 21 5.01 -8.06 5.77
C LEU A 21 4.40 -9.34 5.22
N HIS A 22 5.18 -10.11 4.44
CA HIS A 22 4.71 -11.37 3.87
C HIS A 22 4.41 -12.42 4.94
N ASP A 23 5.26 -12.54 5.96
CA ASP A 23 5.06 -13.48 7.06
C ASP A 23 3.79 -13.16 7.84
N THR A 24 3.60 -11.89 8.20
CA THR A 24 2.38 -11.43 8.92
C THR A 24 1.13 -11.66 8.07
N ALA A 25 1.19 -11.32 6.78
CA ALA A 25 0.08 -11.56 5.86
C ALA A 25 -0.16 -13.06 5.59
N GLY A 26 0.83 -13.92 5.77
CA GLY A 26 0.67 -15.38 5.69
C GLY A 26 -0.01 -16.00 6.90
N GLN A 27 -0.06 -15.29 8.02
CA GLN A 27 -0.74 -15.71 9.26
C GLN A 27 -2.20 -15.24 9.33
N VAL A 28 -2.59 -14.32 8.46
CA VAL A 28 -3.95 -13.77 8.36
C VAL A 28 -4.75 -14.64 7.39
N ASP A 29 -6.03 -14.87 7.71
CA ASP A 29 -6.95 -15.52 6.78
C ASP A 29 -7.01 -14.73 5.47
N GLU A 30 -6.87 -15.41 4.34
CA GLU A 30 -6.84 -14.79 3.02
C GLU A 30 -8.12 -13.98 2.77
N GLU A 31 -9.27 -14.43 3.28
CA GLU A 31 -10.55 -13.73 3.16
C GLU A 31 -10.54 -12.33 3.79
N LEU A 32 -9.62 -12.08 4.73
CA LEU A 32 -9.44 -10.78 5.40
C LEU A 32 -8.42 -9.88 4.71
N LEU A 33 -7.83 -10.31 3.59
CA LEU A 33 -6.86 -9.54 2.81
C LEU A 33 -7.51 -9.08 1.49
N PRO A 34 -8.11 -7.87 1.46
CA PRO A 34 -8.87 -7.41 0.30
C PRO A 34 -8.08 -7.47 -1.02
N CYS A 35 -6.78 -7.18 -0.99
CA CYS A 35 -5.90 -7.21 -2.16
C CYS A 35 -5.62 -8.62 -2.72
N ARG A 36 -5.92 -9.68 -1.96
CA ARG A 36 -5.78 -11.08 -2.41
C ARG A 36 -7.11 -11.64 -2.93
N VAL A 37 -8.24 -11.19 -2.39
CA VAL A 37 -9.57 -11.72 -2.77
C VAL A 37 -10.29 -10.93 -3.87
N ASN A 38 -9.92 -9.67 -4.09
CA ASN A 38 -10.47 -8.86 -5.17
C ASN A 38 -9.50 -8.80 -6.36
N ASN A 39 -9.94 -8.19 -7.46
CA ASN A 39 -9.10 -7.96 -8.63
C ASN A 39 -7.85 -7.11 -8.27
N PRO A 40 -6.62 -7.62 -8.45
CA PRO A 40 -5.40 -6.87 -8.15
C PRO A 40 -5.29 -5.52 -8.88
N GLU A 41 -5.86 -5.43 -10.08
CA GLU A 41 -5.84 -4.20 -10.89
C GLU A 41 -6.54 -3.02 -10.20
N LEU A 42 -7.43 -3.29 -9.24
CA LEU A 42 -8.13 -2.26 -8.46
C LEU A 42 -7.17 -1.41 -7.62
N TRP A 43 -6.13 -2.01 -7.02
CA TRP A 43 -5.09 -1.29 -6.27
C TRP A 43 -4.19 -0.43 -7.15
N PHE A 44 -4.25 -0.66 -8.45
CA PHE A 44 -3.42 -0.07 -9.48
C PHE A 44 -4.24 0.79 -10.44
N ALA A 45 -5.50 1.07 -10.08
CA ALA A 45 -6.49 1.65 -10.97
C ALA A 45 -6.15 3.07 -11.42
N GLU A 46 -6.56 3.38 -12.65
CA GLU A 46 -6.41 4.72 -13.19
C GLU A 46 -7.56 5.67 -12.84
N SER A 47 -8.75 5.14 -12.61
CA SER A 47 -9.98 5.88 -12.31
C SER A 47 -9.92 6.44 -10.88
N PRO A 48 -10.29 7.73 -10.66
CA PRO A 48 -10.41 8.26 -9.31
C PRO A 48 -11.43 7.52 -8.43
N ALA A 49 -12.50 6.97 -9.01
CA ALA A 49 -13.52 6.23 -8.24
C ALA A 49 -12.93 4.92 -7.71
N ASP A 50 -12.35 4.12 -8.60
CA ASP A 50 -11.75 2.82 -8.30
C ASP A 50 -10.59 2.94 -7.28
N VAL A 51 -9.84 4.04 -7.34
CA VAL A 51 -8.82 4.37 -6.33
C VAL A 51 -9.44 4.57 -4.95
N GLU A 52 -10.56 5.29 -4.84
CA GLU A 52 -11.23 5.47 -3.55
C GLU A 52 -11.88 4.16 -3.08
N ASP A 53 -12.38 3.33 -3.99
CA ASP A 53 -12.86 1.98 -3.67
C ASP A 53 -11.73 1.10 -3.11
N ALA A 54 -10.56 1.08 -3.74
CA ALA A 54 -9.39 0.38 -3.26
C ALA A 54 -8.96 0.85 -1.86
N LYS A 55 -8.95 2.16 -1.63
CA LYS A 55 -8.65 2.75 -0.31
C LYS A 55 -9.66 2.30 0.73
N ALA A 56 -10.95 2.34 0.42
CA ALA A 56 -12.02 1.94 1.31
C ALA A 56 -11.92 0.45 1.70
N LEU A 57 -11.64 -0.43 0.74
CA LEU A 57 -11.41 -1.85 0.99
C LEU A 57 -10.21 -2.06 1.92
N CYS A 58 -9.12 -1.32 1.73
CA CYS A 58 -7.94 -1.41 2.58
C CYS A 58 -8.16 -1.01 4.04
N LEU A 59 -9.23 -0.27 4.38
CA LEU A 59 -9.45 0.24 5.74
C LEU A 59 -9.63 -0.87 6.79
N ALA A 60 -10.18 -2.01 6.40
CA ALA A 60 -10.42 -3.15 7.28
C ALA A 60 -9.29 -4.19 7.27
N CYS A 61 -8.22 -3.98 6.49
CA CYS A 61 -7.15 -4.96 6.32
C CYS A 61 -6.32 -5.11 7.61
N PRO A 62 -6.14 -6.33 8.16
CA PRO A 62 -5.39 -6.55 9.41
C PRO A 62 -3.91 -6.15 9.35
N VAL A 63 -3.31 -6.16 8.15
CA VAL A 63 -1.90 -5.78 7.93
C VAL A 63 -1.75 -4.38 7.35
N GLN A 64 -2.81 -3.54 7.39
CA GLN A 64 -2.81 -2.21 6.78
C GLN A 64 -1.61 -1.36 7.18
N ALA A 65 -1.33 -1.24 8.48
CA ALA A 65 -0.26 -0.39 8.99
C ALA A 65 1.12 -0.86 8.50
N LEU A 66 1.36 -2.18 8.56
CA LEU A 66 2.61 -2.78 8.10
C LEU A 66 2.77 -2.66 6.57
N CYS A 67 1.68 -2.80 5.83
CA CYS A 67 1.64 -2.61 4.38
C CYS A 67 1.97 -1.16 3.99
N LEU A 68 1.40 -0.19 4.72
CA LEU A 68 1.68 1.24 4.51
C LEU A 68 3.14 1.56 4.80
N ASP A 69 3.66 1.09 5.94
CA ASP A 69 5.04 1.38 6.36
C ASP A 69 6.05 0.84 5.35
N GLY A 70 5.90 -0.42 4.93
CA GLY A 70 6.75 -1.00 3.90
C GLY A 70 6.64 -0.28 2.54
N ALA A 71 5.46 0.24 2.18
CA ALA A 71 5.29 1.00 0.94
C ALA A 71 5.97 2.39 1.00
N LEU A 72 5.95 3.03 2.17
CA LEU A 72 6.68 4.28 2.41
C LEU A 72 8.19 4.07 2.31
N GLU A 73 8.71 3.02 2.93
CA GLU A 73 10.13 2.65 2.92
C GLU A 73 10.64 2.39 1.49
N ARG A 74 9.90 1.61 0.70
CA ARG A 74 10.24 1.33 -0.70
C ARG A 74 9.98 2.51 -1.63
N ARG A 75 9.31 3.56 -1.15
CA ARG A 75 8.84 4.71 -1.94
C ARG A 75 8.05 4.23 -3.15
N GLU A 76 7.01 3.43 -2.89
CA GLU A 76 6.29 2.77 -3.97
C GLU A 76 5.80 3.79 -5.01
N PRO A 77 6.12 3.56 -6.30
CA PRO A 77 6.00 4.62 -7.29
C PRO A 77 4.54 4.96 -7.61
N TRP A 78 3.61 4.03 -7.41
CA TRP A 78 2.19 4.19 -7.70
C TRP A 78 1.33 3.11 -7.04
N GLY A 79 0.01 3.35 -7.00
CA GLY A 79 -0.99 2.40 -6.50
C GLY A 79 -1.47 2.71 -5.08
N VAL A 80 -2.47 1.97 -4.61
CA VAL A 80 -2.99 2.03 -3.26
C VAL A 80 -2.25 1.03 -2.39
N TRP A 81 -1.67 1.50 -1.28
CA TRP A 81 -0.92 0.68 -0.33
C TRP A 81 -1.32 1.07 1.08
N GLY A 82 -1.71 0.08 1.91
CA GLY A 82 -2.16 0.35 3.29
C GLY A 82 -3.23 1.44 3.40
N GLY A 83 -4.13 1.54 2.41
CA GLY A 83 -5.20 2.55 2.37
C GLY A 83 -4.79 3.95 1.88
N GLN A 84 -3.54 4.13 1.43
CA GLN A 84 -3.03 5.40 0.90
C GLN A 84 -2.73 5.29 -0.59
N LEU A 85 -3.03 6.34 -1.36
CA LEU A 85 -2.64 6.42 -2.76
C LEU A 85 -1.22 6.97 -2.89
N PHE A 86 -0.37 6.24 -3.59
CA PHE A 86 0.97 6.67 -3.97
C PHE A 86 0.98 7.19 -5.41
N LEU A 87 1.73 8.27 -5.61
CA LEU A 87 2.08 8.78 -6.92
C LEU A 87 3.50 9.33 -6.86
N GLN A 88 4.39 8.81 -7.71
CA GLN A 88 5.80 9.20 -7.75
C GLN A 88 6.53 9.02 -6.40
N GLY A 89 6.17 7.97 -5.64
CA GLY A 89 6.80 7.67 -4.35
C GLY A 89 6.30 8.52 -3.19
N VAL A 90 5.28 9.36 -3.39
CA VAL A 90 4.67 10.16 -2.32
C VAL A 90 3.19 9.82 -2.15
N VAL A 91 2.72 9.89 -0.91
CA VAL A 91 1.30 9.75 -0.59
C VAL A 91 0.55 11.00 -1.02
N ILE A 92 -0.51 10.81 -1.79
CA ILE A 92 -1.44 11.87 -2.18
C ILE A 92 -2.85 11.52 -1.69
N PRO A 93 -3.67 12.51 -1.31
CA PRO A 93 -4.97 12.23 -0.71
C PRO A 93 -5.96 11.63 -1.71
N ARG A 94 -5.92 12.08 -2.97
CA ARG A 94 -6.89 11.72 -4.03
C ARG A 94 -6.27 11.91 -5.41
N LYS A 95 -6.69 11.12 -6.40
CA LYS A 95 -6.30 11.31 -7.80
C LYS A 95 -7.11 12.45 -8.43
N ARG A 96 -6.44 13.39 -9.08
CA ARG A 96 -7.12 14.46 -9.83
C ARG A 96 -7.71 13.89 -11.13
N PRO A 97 -8.98 14.17 -11.47
CA PRO A 97 -9.54 13.75 -12.75
C PRO A 97 -8.71 14.26 -13.93
N ARG A 98 -8.53 13.42 -14.95
CA ARG A 98 -7.88 13.83 -16.20
C ARG A 98 -8.75 14.92 -16.87
N GLY A 99 -8.10 15.92 -17.45
CA GLY A 99 -8.75 17.02 -18.15
C GLY A 99 -8.42 18.41 -17.58
N ARG A 100 -8.75 19.42 -18.38
CA ARG A 100 -8.63 20.83 -17.97
C ARG A 100 -9.52 21.03 -16.74
N PRO A 101 -9.01 21.63 -15.64
CA PRO A 101 -9.88 22.07 -14.56
C PRO A 101 -11.05 22.85 -15.17
N ARG A 102 -12.28 22.48 -14.81
CA ARG A 102 -13.43 23.25 -15.27
C ARG A 102 -13.20 24.68 -14.82
N LYS A 103 -13.34 25.63 -15.76
CA LYS A 103 -13.01 27.04 -15.51
C LYS A 103 -13.82 27.62 -14.35
N ASN A 104 -14.96 27.01 -14.01
CA ASN A 104 -15.73 27.25 -12.81
C ASN A 104 -16.27 25.92 -12.29
N GLU A 105 -16.20 25.68 -10.98
CA GLU A 105 -17.22 24.91 -10.26
C GLU A 105 -17.72 25.81 -9.13
N ALA A 106 -19.00 26.17 -9.25
CA ALA A 106 -19.73 26.99 -8.32
C ALA A 106 -19.78 26.32 -6.94
N ALA A 107 -19.73 27.15 -5.91
CA ALA A 107 -20.13 26.80 -4.56
C ALA A 107 -21.52 26.15 -4.55
N ALA A 108 -21.66 25.07 -3.80
CA ALA A 108 -22.91 24.55 -3.25
C ALA A 108 -22.60 24.06 -1.84
#